data_AF-A0A968NLS1-F1
#
_entry.id   AF-A0A968NLS1-F1
#
_cell.length_a   1.000
_cell.length_b   1.000
_cell.length_c   1.000
_cell.angle_alpha   90.00
_cell.angle_beta   90.00
_cell.angle_gamma   90.00
#
_symmetry.space_group_name_H-M   'P 1'
#
loop_
_entity.id
_entity.type
_entity.pdbx_description
1 polymer ?
#
loop_
_entity_poly.entity_id
_entity_poly.type
_entity_poly.pdbx_seq_one_letter_code
_entity_poly.pdbx_strand_id
1 'polypeptide(L)' 'MARPFVLEIAESIEFLERSLKRAKSGARKERLQMLWWIKTGQIRYRQEISRRLSRSPATPTRWLA' A
#
# COMPACT_ATOMS: atom_id res chain seq x y z
N MET A 1 -12.48 5.27 16.86
CA MET A 1 -12.44 3.96 16.17
C MET A 1 -11.96 4.18 14.74
N ALA A 2 -10.90 3.49 14.30
CA ALA A 2 -10.35 3.67 12.95
C ALA A 2 -11.20 2.90 11.93
N ARG A 3 -11.63 3.57 10.85
CA ARG A 3 -12.44 2.96 9.79
C ARG A 3 -11.61 1.85 9.11
N PRO A 4 -12.13 0.62 8.99
CA PRO A 4 -11.43 -0.45 8.30
C PRO A 4 -11.20 -0.05 6.85
N PHE A 5 -9.98 -0.30 6.37
CA PHE A 5 -9.59 0.05 5.02
C PHE A 5 -9.61 -1.20 4.15
N VAL A 6 -10.71 -1.38 3.42
CA VAL A 6 -10.89 -2.48 2.48
C VAL A 6 -10.63 -1.94 1.08
N LEU A 7 -9.65 -2.51 0.39
CA LEU A 7 -9.34 -2.22 -1.01
C LEU A 7 -9.33 -3.55 -1.76
N GLU A 8 -10.15 -3.66 -2.80
CA GLU A 8 -10.12 -4.80 -3.69
C GLU A 8 -9.02 -4.59 -4.74
N ILE A 9 -7.97 -5.40 -4.65
CA ILE A 9 -6.85 -5.38 -5.58
C ILE A 9 -7.04 -6.56 -6.54
N ALA A 10 -7.36 -6.28 -7.80
CA ALA A 10 -7.54 -7.31 -8.83
C ALA A 10 -6.25 -8.07 -9.15
N GLU A 11 -5.10 -7.39 -9.00
CA GLU A 11 -3.78 -7.97 -9.25
C GLU A 11 -3.40 -9.08 -8.25
N SER A 12 -2.59 -10.03 -8.73
CA SER A 12 -2.05 -11.10 -7.90
C SER A 12 -0.90 -10.61 -7.02
N ILE A 13 -0.63 -11.35 -5.94
CA ILE A 13 0.52 -11.06 -5.05
C ILE A 13 1.83 -11.15 -5.84
N GLU A 14 1.97 -12.15 -6.71
CA GLU A 14 3.15 -12.35 -7.56
C GLU A 14 3.39 -11.18 -8.51
N PHE A 15 2.33 -10.61 -9.08
CA PHE A 15 2.43 -9.43 -9.94
C PHE A 15 2.95 -8.21 -9.15
N LEU A 16 2.44 -8.01 -7.93
CA LEU A 16 2.89 -6.93 -7.06
C LEU A 16 4.36 -7.10 -6.67
N GLU A 17 4.81 -8.31 -6.35
CA GLU A 17 6.22 -8.60 -6.05
C GLU A 17 7.13 -8.38 -7.24
N ARG A 18 6.74 -8.86 -8.43
CA ARG A 18 7.50 -8.64 -9.66
C ARG A 18 7.60 -7.14 -9.97
N SER A 19 6.52 -6.40 -9.76
CA SER A 19 6.48 -4.96 -9.93
C SER A 19 7.36 -4.22 -8.93
N LEU A 20 7.38 -4.66 -7.66
CA LEU A 20 8.26 -4.14 -6.61
C LEU A 20 9.74 -4.29 -6.98
N LYS A 21 10.14 -5.48 -7.45
CA LYS A 21 11.51 -5.76 -7.89
C LYS A 21 11.92 -4.90 -9.09
N ARG A 22 10.98 -4.58 -9.99
CA ARG A 22 11.21 -3.76 -11.19
C ARG A 22 11.15 -2.25 -10.95
N ALA A 23 10.53 -1.81 -9.86
CA ALA A 23 10.35 -0.38 -9.59
C ALA A 23 11.70 0.29 -9.28
N LYS A 24 12.08 1.28 -10.07
CA LYS A 24 13.32 2.06 -9.86
C LYS A 24 13.13 3.29 -8.96
N SER A 25 11.93 3.89 -8.96
CA SER A 25 11.62 5.07 -8.15
C SER A 25 11.19 4.69 -6.74
N GLY A 26 11.71 5.39 -5.72
CA GLY A 26 11.33 5.19 -4.32
C GLY A 26 9.83 5.36 -4.07
N ALA A 27 9.23 6.42 -4.65
CA ALA A 27 7.79 6.64 -4.54
C ALA A 27 6.95 5.52 -5.17
N ARG A 28 7.44 4.92 -6.28
CA ARG A 28 6.77 3.78 -6.91
C ARG A 28 6.89 2.51 -6.07
N LYS A 29 8.05 2.28 -5.44
CA LYS A 29 8.24 1.18 -4.49
C LYS A 29 7.30 1.31 -3.29
N GLU A 30 7.22 2.49 -2.67
CA GLU A 30 6.32 2.74 -1.53
C GLU A 30 4.85 2.42 -1.86
N ARG A 31 4.37 2.85 -3.03
CA ARG A 31 3.01 2.56 -3.50
C ARG A 31 2.76 1.07 -3.70
N LEU A 32 3.67 0.37 -4.36
CA LEU A 32 3.53 -1.07 -4.61
C LEU A 32 3.65 -1.89 -3.31
N GLN A 33 4.51 -1.46 -2.38
CA GLN A 33 4.67 -2.08 -1.07
C GLN A 33 3.38 -1.97 -0.25
N MET A 34 2.75 -0.79 -0.29
CA MET A 34 1.45 -0.56 0.32
C MET A 34 0.38 -1.50 -0.24
N LEU A 35 0.26 -1.60 -1.58
CA LEU A 35 -0.69 -2.50 -2.22
C LEU A 35 -0.44 -3.97 -1.84
N TRP A 36 0.81 -4.39 -1.79
CA TRP A 36 1.19 -5.74 -1.37
C TRP A 36 0.80 -6.02 0.09
N TRP A 37 1.00 -5.06 1.01
CA TRP A 37 0.56 -5.21 2.41
C TRP A 37 -0.95 -5.32 2.57
N ILE A 38 -1.72 -4.58 1.77
CA ILE A 38 -3.18 -4.65 1.79
C ILE A 38 -3.65 -5.99 1.24
N LYS A 39 -3.09 -6.43 0.10
CA LYS A 39 -3.44 -7.72 -0.53
C LYS A 39 -3.12 -8.92 0.36
N THR A 40 -1.99 -8.88 1.05
CA THR A 40 -1.56 -9.94 1.99
C THR A 40 -2.28 -9.88 3.34
N GLY A 41 -3.13 -8.87 3.58
CA GLY A 41 -3.85 -8.70 4.83
C GLY A 41 -2.99 -8.29 6.02
N GLN A 42 -1.74 -7.85 5.79
CA GLN A 42 -0.83 -7.39 6.84
C GLN A 42 -1.26 -6.07 7.47
N ILE A 43 -2.00 -5.24 6.72
CA ILE A 43 -2.48 -3.94 7.21
C ILE A 43 -3.98 -3.87 7.01
N ARG A 44 -4.70 -3.48 8.07
CA ARG A 44 -6.17 -3.37 8.05
C ARG A 44 -6.66 -1.92 8.13
N TYR A 45 -5.79 -0.99 8.52
CA TYR A 45 -6.16 0.40 8.80
C TYR A 45 -5.28 1.39 8.03
N ARG A 46 -5.88 2.48 7.53
CA ARG A 46 -5.15 3.56 6.83
C ARG A 46 -4.02 4.17 7.68
N GLN A 47 -4.24 4.30 9.00
CA GLN A 47 -3.25 4.89 9.91
C GLN A 47 -1.98 4.02 10.05
N GLU A 48 -2.14 2.71 9.94
CA GLU A 48 -1.06 1.74 10.02
C GLU A 48 -0.17 1.81 8.76
N ILE A 49 -0.77 2.04 7.59
CA ILE A 49 -0.05 2.33 6.35
C ILE A 49 0.82 3.58 6.51
N SER A 50 0.25 4.68 7.00
CA SER A 50 1.01 5.93 7.16
C SER A 50 2.15 5.80 8.16
N ARG A 51 1.95 5.05 9.26
CA ARG A 51 3.00 4.75 10.23
C ARG A 51 4.13 3.91 9.62
N ARG A 52 3.81 2.84 8.88
CA ARG A 52 4.82 1.99 8.22
C ARG A 52 5.60 2.71 7.14
N LEU A 53 4.96 3.60 6.39
CA LEU A 53 5.63 4.39 5.35
C LEU A 53 6.37 5.61 5.91
N SER A 54 6.23 5.93 7.21
CA SER A 54 6.70 7.19 7.79
C SER A 54 6.24 8.42 6.99
N ARG A 55 5.02 8.37 6.45
CA ARG A 55 4.39 9.43 5.65
C ARG A 55 3.18 10.00 6.35
N SER A 56 2.78 11.21 5.95
CA SER A 56 1.52 11.79 6.38
C SER A 56 0.33 10.89 6.00
N PRO A 57 -0.73 10.76 6.82
CA PRO A 57 -1.95 10.01 6.48
C PRO A 57 -2.64 10.49 5.20
N ALA A 58 -2.40 11.75 4.81
CA ALA A 58 -2.88 12.31 3.55
C ALA A 58 -2.20 11.69 2.33
N THR A 59 -0.96 11.19 2.46
CA THR A 59 -0.18 10.65 1.34
C THR A 59 -0.77 9.35 0.78
N PRO A 60 -1.03 8.30 1.59
CA PRO A 60 -1.74 7.11 1.11
C PRO A 60 -3.12 7.45 0.58
N THR A 61 -3.82 8.39 1.23
CA THR A 61 -5.15 8.84 0.80
C THR A 61 -5.13 9.46 -0.60
N ARG A 62 -4.13 10.28 -0.91
CA ARG A 62 -3.90 10.88 -2.24
C ARG A 62 -3.56 9.88 -3.33
N TRP A 63 -2.97 8.73 -3.00
CA TRP A 63 -2.63 7.70 -4.00
C TRP A 63 -3.82 6.80 -4.34
N LEU A 64 -4.83 6.77 -3.48
CA LEU A 64 -6.00 5.90 -3.54
C LEU A 64 -7.29 6.69 -3.85
N ALA A 65 -7.19 8.02 -3.97
CA ALA A 65 -8.25 8.91 -4.43
C ALA A 65 -8.15 9.05 -5.94
#